data_AF-X1PHM5-F1
#
_entry.id   AF-X1PHM5-F1
#
_cell.length_a   1.000
_cell.length_b   1.000
_cell.length_c   1.000
_cell.angle_alpha   90.00
_cell.angle_beta   90.00
_cell.angle_gamma   90.00
#
_symmetry.space_group_name_H-M   'P 1'
#
loop_
_entity.id
_entity.type
_entity.pdbx_description
1 polymer ?
#
loop_
_entity_poly.entity_id
_entity_poly.type
_entity_poly.pdbx_seq_one_letter_code
_entity_poly.pdbx_strand_id
1 'polypeptide(L)'
;MSEIAQKFDPLFNPGSLALIGASASPYKWGSVILSHIITGHFKGKVYPVNPKEKEILGLKVYSSVKALPETPDLAVVVIPPSGVPQVLQECAEKGIKAAVIVTAGFAEVGAEGEKLQREVVNIVRKSGMILVGPNCFGIISTACSLCAIMPPLFPEPGPFAVV
;
A
#
# COMPACT_ATOMS: atom_id res chain seq x y z
N MET A 1 -0.12 -9.70 -23.43
CA MET A 1 0.48 -10.07 -22.13
C MET A 1 -0.16 -11.36 -21.64
N SER A 2 0.56 -12.22 -20.92
CA SER A 2 -0.02 -13.45 -20.37
C SER A 2 -1.09 -13.13 -19.32
N GLU A 3 -2.07 -14.02 -19.13
CA GLU A 3 -3.09 -13.90 -18.08
C GLU A 3 -2.47 -13.73 -16.67
N ILE A 4 -1.31 -14.35 -16.44
CA ILE A 4 -0.56 -14.21 -15.19
C ILE A 4 -0.09 -12.77 -14.99
N ALA A 5 0.44 -12.11 -16.02
CA ALA A 5 0.92 -10.73 -15.90
C ALA A 5 -0.24 -9.77 -15.59
N GLN A 6 -1.37 -9.91 -16.29
CA GLN A 6 -2.56 -9.09 -16.06
C GLN A 6 -3.10 -9.20 -14.64
N LYS A 7 -2.98 -10.37 -14.02
CA LYS A 7 -3.38 -10.58 -12.63
C LYS A 7 -2.67 -9.61 -11.67
N PHE A 8 -1.42 -9.24 -11.96
CA PHE A 8 -0.61 -8.33 -11.12
C PHE A 8 -0.70 -6.86 -11.54
N ASP A 9 -1.52 -6.50 -12.53
CA ASP A 9 -1.71 -5.11 -12.94
C ASP A 9 -2.11 -4.18 -11.78
N PRO A 10 -2.98 -4.58 -10.82
CA PRO A 10 -3.27 -3.73 -9.66
C PRO A 10 -2.07 -3.42 -8.77
N LEU A 11 -1.01 -4.23 -8.84
CA LEU A 11 0.22 -4.04 -8.08
C LEU A 11 1.24 -3.17 -8.84
N PHE A 12 1.44 -3.43 -10.14
CA PHE A 12 2.52 -2.80 -10.93
C PHE A 12 2.04 -1.73 -11.91
N ASN A 13 0.75 -1.65 -12.22
CA ASN A 13 0.17 -0.60 -13.06
C ASN A 13 -1.16 -0.06 -12.48
N PRO A 14 -1.22 0.31 -11.18
CA PRO A 14 -2.44 0.85 -10.60
C PRO A 14 -2.78 2.22 -11.23
N GLY A 15 -4.05 2.42 -11.57
CA GLY A 15 -4.59 3.74 -11.92
C GLY A 15 -4.91 4.58 -10.67
N SER A 16 -4.98 3.95 -9.50
CA SER A 16 -5.14 4.63 -8.22
C SER A 16 -4.64 3.81 -7.04
N LEU A 17 -4.21 4.48 -5.97
CA LEU A 17 -3.81 3.82 -4.73
C LEU A 17 -4.34 4.54 -3.49
N ALA A 18 -4.57 3.78 -2.41
CA ALA A 18 -4.75 4.30 -1.07
C ALA A 18 -3.48 4.11 -0.24
N LEU A 19 -3.01 5.18 0.39
CA LEU A 19 -1.90 5.12 1.35
C LEU A 19 -2.46 5.18 2.77
N ILE A 20 -2.57 4.03 3.41
CA ILE A 20 -3.12 3.88 4.76
C ILE A 20 -2.02 4.04 5.79
N GLY A 21 -2.20 5.01 6.69
CA GLY A 21 -1.14 5.44 7.60
C GLY A 21 -0.38 6.66 7.10
N ALA A 22 -0.91 7.39 6.12
CA ALA A 22 -0.38 8.68 5.70
C ALA A 22 -0.25 9.64 6.92
N SER A 23 0.74 10.52 6.92
CA SER A 23 0.93 11.46 8.04
C SER A 23 1.53 12.79 7.58
N ALA A 24 1.16 13.88 8.27
CA ALA A 24 1.82 15.17 8.14
C ALA A 24 3.20 15.23 8.84
N SER A 25 3.53 14.24 9.69
CA SER A 25 4.81 14.20 10.40
C SER A 25 5.91 13.65 9.49
N PRO A 26 6.96 14.45 9.15
CA PRO A 26 7.94 14.09 8.13
C PRO A 26 8.81 12.89 8.51
N TYR A 27 8.87 12.54 9.80
CA TYR A 27 9.67 11.41 10.30
C TYR A 27 8.93 10.07 10.22
N LYS A 28 7.62 10.09 9.94
CA LYS A 28 6.83 8.86 9.82
C LYS A 28 6.91 8.31 8.41
N TRP A 29 7.02 7.00 8.30
CA TRP A 29 7.13 6.30 7.02
C TRP A 29 5.97 6.61 6.08
N GLY A 30 4.74 6.76 6.59
CA GLY A 30 3.60 7.16 5.77
C GLY A 30 3.68 8.58 5.20
N SER A 31 4.47 9.48 5.80
CA SER A 31 4.77 10.80 5.22
C SER A 31 5.83 10.69 4.13
N VAL A 32 6.90 9.93 4.40
CA VAL A 32 8.01 9.68 3.46
C VAL A 32 7.52 8.95 2.20
N ILE A 33 6.73 7.89 2.36
CA ILE A 33 6.19 7.15 1.22
C ILE A 33 5.23 8.04 0.42
N LEU A 34 4.41 8.88 1.08
CA LEU A 34 3.54 9.82 0.37
C LEU A 34 4.34 10.82 -0.45
N SER A 35 5.40 11.40 0.13
CA SER A 35 6.24 12.34 -0.59
C SER A 35 6.91 11.67 -1.78
N HIS A 36 7.41 10.43 -1.64
CA HIS A 36 7.99 9.67 -2.75
C HIS A 36 7.01 9.36 -3.88
N ILE A 37 5.76 9.03 -3.56
CA ILE A 37 4.72 8.83 -4.58
C ILE A 37 4.49 10.13 -5.38
N ILE A 38 4.46 11.27 -4.69
CA ILE A 38 4.23 12.58 -5.31
C ILE A 38 5.45 13.02 -6.12
N THR A 39 6.66 12.97 -5.55
CA THR A 39 7.90 13.39 -6.23
C THR A 39 8.30 12.43 -7.34
N GLY A 40 7.90 11.15 -7.23
CA GLY A 40 8.04 10.17 -8.29
C GLY A 40 7.10 10.40 -9.46
N HIS A 41 6.16 11.36 -9.37
CA HIS A 41 5.17 11.70 -10.39
C HIS A 41 4.26 10.52 -10.75
N PHE A 42 3.80 9.77 -9.75
CA PHE A 42 2.84 8.70 -9.96
C PHE A 42 1.66 9.19 -10.80
N LYS A 43 1.39 8.45 -11.89
CA LYS A 43 0.41 8.88 -12.92
C LYS A 43 -1.05 8.67 -12.49
N GLY A 44 -1.27 7.86 -11.46
CA GLY A 44 -2.60 7.54 -10.94
C GLY A 44 -3.07 8.47 -9.82
N LYS A 45 -4.30 8.24 -9.35
CA LYS A 45 -4.87 8.98 -8.21
C LYS A 45 -4.29 8.48 -6.89
N VAL A 46 -3.97 9.40 -5.99
CA VAL A 46 -3.45 9.09 -4.64
C VAL A 46 -4.50 9.45 -3.60
N TYR A 47 -4.83 8.48 -2.76
CA TYR A 47 -5.78 8.62 -1.65
C TYR A 47 -5.08 8.42 -0.30
N PRO A 48 -4.58 9.49 0.35
CA PRO A 48 -4.05 9.38 1.70
C PRO A 48 -5.17 9.05 2.69
N VAL A 49 -4.92 8.09 3.58
CA VAL A 49 -5.87 7.66 4.62
C VAL A 49 -5.25 7.84 6.00
N ASN A 50 -5.88 8.69 6.81
CA ASN A 50 -5.55 8.94 8.21
C ASN A 50 -6.81 9.45 8.95
N PRO A 51 -7.13 8.91 10.14
CA PRO A 51 -8.35 9.29 10.87
C PRO A 51 -8.37 10.72 11.44
N LYS A 52 -7.22 11.38 11.54
CA LYS A 52 -7.05 12.69 12.21
C LYS A 52 -6.75 13.83 11.25
N GLU A 53 -5.99 13.55 10.20
CA GLU A 53 -5.56 14.57 9.25
C GLU A 53 -6.67 14.88 8.24
N LYS A 54 -6.77 16.14 7.81
CA LYS A 54 -7.72 16.56 6.76
C LYS A 54 -7.05 16.78 5.41
N GLU A 55 -5.79 17.21 5.43
CA GLU A 55 -4.99 17.50 4.25
C GLU A 55 -3.52 17.20 4.54
N ILE A 56 -2.80 16.58 3.59
CA ILE A 56 -1.36 16.35 3.65
C ILE A 56 -0.79 16.63 2.26
N LEU A 57 0.24 17.49 2.17
CA LEU A 57 0.89 17.85 0.90
C LEU A 57 -0.10 18.34 -0.18
N GLY A 58 -1.12 19.09 0.21
CA GLY A 58 -2.17 19.59 -0.70
C GLY A 58 -3.21 18.54 -1.14
N LEU A 59 -3.10 17.30 -0.66
CA LEU A 59 -4.04 16.23 -0.95
C LEU A 59 -5.07 16.09 0.17
N LYS A 60 -6.34 15.98 -0.20
CA LYS A 60 -7.42 15.61 0.71
C LYS A 60 -7.14 14.25 1.34
N VAL A 61 -7.27 14.19 2.67
CA VAL A 61 -7.10 12.95 3.43
C VAL A 61 -8.47 12.38 3.83
N TYR A 62 -8.58 11.07 3.77
CA TYR A 62 -9.79 10.33 4.13
C TYR A 62 -9.60 9.64 5.48
N SER A 63 -10.67 9.59 6.28
CA SER A 63 -10.59 9.05 7.65
C SER A 63 -10.47 7.53 7.70
N SER A 64 -10.92 6.83 6.65
CA SER A 64 -10.85 5.37 6.52
C SER A 64 -10.92 4.94 5.06
N VAL A 65 -10.65 3.66 4.79
CA VAL A 65 -10.78 3.06 3.44
C VAL A 65 -12.23 3.11 2.97
N LYS A 66 -13.18 2.95 3.90
CA LYS A 66 -14.62 3.00 3.61
C LYS A 66 -15.05 4.37 3.06
N ALA A 67 -14.44 5.45 3.57
CA ALA A 67 -14.75 6.83 3.19
C ALA A 67 -14.18 7.27 1.83
N LEU A 68 -13.41 6.41 1.15
CA LEU A 68 -12.86 6.72 -0.17
C LEU A 68 -13.97 6.91 -1.22
N PRO A 69 -13.85 7.87 -2.14
CA PRO A 69 -14.89 8.18 -3.12
C PRO A 69 -14.98 7.13 -4.22
N GLU A 70 -13.87 6.42 -4.47
CA GLU A 70 -13.73 5.35 -5.45
C GLU A 70 -13.03 4.15 -4.79
N THR A 71 -13.01 3.01 -5.47
CA THR A 71 -12.22 1.85 -5.06
C THR A 71 -10.83 1.93 -5.69
N PRO A 72 -9.76 2.07 -4.89
CA PRO A 72 -8.39 2.04 -5.42
C PRO A 72 -7.99 0.67 -5.93
N ASP A 73 -7.04 0.62 -6.86
CA ASP A 73 -6.47 -0.64 -7.35
C ASP A 73 -5.52 -1.26 -6.30
N LEU A 74 -4.75 -0.40 -5.64
CA LEU A 74 -3.69 -0.75 -4.68
C LEU A 74 -3.91 -0.10 -3.31
N ALA A 75 -3.69 -0.87 -2.24
CA ALA A 75 -3.51 -0.35 -0.88
C ALA A 75 -2.05 -0.45 -0.43
N VAL A 76 -1.45 0.64 0.03
CA VAL A 76 -0.14 0.64 0.70
C VAL A 76 -0.38 0.89 2.19
N VAL A 77 0.04 -0.05 3.03
CA VAL A 77 -0.33 -0.10 4.46
C VAL A 77 0.90 0.15 5.33
N VAL A 78 0.84 1.22 6.12
CA VAL A 78 1.94 1.72 6.97
C VAL A 78 1.40 2.15 8.35
N ILE A 79 0.67 1.25 9.01
CA ILE A 79 0.06 1.45 10.35
C ILE A 79 0.62 0.44 11.35
N PRO A 80 0.37 0.57 12.67
CA PRO A 80 0.75 -0.46 13.63
C PRO A 80 0.19 -1.85 13.26
N PRO A 81 0.93 -2.95 13.50
CA PRO A 81 0.59 -4.29 13.03
C PRO A 81 -0.80 -4.75 13.49
N SER A 82 -1.20 -4.41 14.73
CA SER A 82 -2.51 -4.76 15.29
C SER A 82 -3.70 -4.20 14.50
N GLY A 83 -3.53 -3.10 13.76
CA GLY A 83 -4.60 -2.51 12.94
C GLY A 83 -4.67 -3.09 11.52
N VAL A 84 -3.68 -3.86 11.08
CA VAL A 84 -3.56 -4.34 9.70
C VAL A 84 -4.71 -5.30 9.31
N PRO A 85 -5.12 -6.29 10.12
CA PRO A 85 -6.22 -7.17 9.75
C PRO A 85 -7.53 -6.42 9.50
N GLN A 86 -7.88 -5.47 10.39
CA GLN A 86 -9.08 -4.67 10.23
C GLN A 86 -9.06 -3.88 8.93
N VAL A 87 -7.97 -3.17 8.65
CA VAL A 87 -7.83 -2.36 7.43
C VAL A 87 -7.87 -3.23 6.17
N LEU A 88 -7.24 -4.41 6.17
CA LEU A 88 -7.33 -5.33 5.04
C LEU A 88 -8.75 -5.83 4.80
N GLN A 89 -9.52 -6.07 5.87
CA GLN A 89 -10.93 -6.40 5.75
C GLN A 89 -11.72 -5.25 5.10
N GLU A 90 -11.44 -3.99 5.47
CA GLU A 90 -12.05 -2.84 4.79
C GLU A 90 -11.64 -2.74 3.31
N CYS A 91 -10.37 -3.03 3.00
CA CYS A 91 -9.86 -3.06 1.63
C CYS A 91 -10.57 -4.14 0.80
N ALA A 92 -10.74 -5.33 1.36
CA ALA A 92 -11.46 -6.44 0.73
C ALA A 92 -12.94 -6.08 0.49
N GLU A 93 -13.61 -5.50 1.49
CA GLU A 93 -15.00 -5.02 1.38
C GLU A 93 -15.17 -3.92 0.32
N LYS A 94 -14.19 -3.01 0.21
CA LYS A 94 -14.18 -1.95 -0.81
C LYS A 94 -13.88 -2.50 -2.21
N GLY A 95 -13.32 -3.70 -2.31
CA GLY A 95 -12.98 -4.37 -3.58
C GLY A 95 -11.57 -4.09 -4.10
N ILE A 96 -10.67 -3.58 -3.25
CA ILE A 96 -9.27 -3.34 -3.61
C ILE A 96 -8.60 -4.68 -3.99
N LYS A 97 -7.80 -4.69 -5.06
CA LYS A 97 -7.30 -5.93 -5.67
C LYS A 97 -5.86 -6.27 -5.28
N ALA A 98 -5.07 -5.29 -4.84
CA ALA A 98 -3.73 -5.53 -4.33
C ALA A 98 -3.45 -4.75 -3.03
N ALA A 99 -2.59 -5.30 -2.19
CA ALA A 99 -2.06 -4.65 -1.01
C ALA A 99 -0.54 -4.85 -0.89
N VAL A 100 0.13 -3.82 -0.37
CA VAL A 100 1.54 -3.83 0.03
C VAL A 100 1.57 -3.46 1.50
N ILE A 101 2.00 -4.39 2.35
CA ILE A 101 2.11 -4.15 3.79
C ILE A 101 3.57 -3.88 4.12
N VAL A 102 3.88 -2.61 4.38
CA VAL A 102 5.22 -2.15 4.76
C VAL A 102 5.48 -2.46 6.24
N THR A 103 4.44 -2.41 7.06
CA THR A 103 4.45 -2.65 8.51
C THR A 103 5.16 -3.96 8.89
N ALA A 104 6.06 -3.87 9.88
CA ALA A 104 6.68 -4.99 10.59
C ALA A 104 5.89 -5.36 11.88
N GLY A 105 6.34 -6.38 12.60
CA GLY A 105 5.71 -6.94 13.80
C GLY A 105 4.89 -8.21 13.54
N PHE A 106 5.24 -9.00 12.53
CA PHE A 106 4.55 -10.23 12.13
C PHE A 106 5.37 -11.48 12.49
N ALA A 107 5.41 -12.53 11.64
CA ALA A 107 6.04 -13.80 12.01
C ALA A 107 7.51 -13.66 12.42
N GLU A 108 8.20 -12.59 12.00
CA GLU A 108 9.58 -12.28 12.38
C GLU A 108 9.78 -11.94 13.87
N VAL A 109 8.71 -11.61 14.62
CA VAL A 109 8.81 -11.27 16.05
C VAL A 109 8.34 -12.37 17.00
N GLY A 110 8.00 -13.56 16.46
CA GLY A 110 7.62 -14.74 17.25
C GLY A 110 6.14 -15.12 17.18
N ALA A 111 5.67 -15.93 18.14
CA ALA A 111 4.39 -16.64 18.05
C ALA A 111 3.15 -15.73 17.90
N GLU A 112 3.12 -14.59 18.59
CA GLU A 112 2.00 -13.64 18.47
C GLU A 112 1.96 -12.97 17.09
N GLY A 113 3.13 -12.59 16.56
CA GLY A 113 3.23 -12.05 15.21
C GLY A 113 2.91 -13.09 14.13
N GLU A 114 3.21 -14.36 14.36
CA GLU A 114 2.81 -15.46 13.46
C GLU A 114 1.29 -15.65 13.44
N LYS A 115 0.60 -15.54 14.59
CA LYS A 115 -0.88 -15.55 14.64
C LYS A 115 -1.45 -14.40 13.81
N LEU A 116 -0.92 -13.20 13.98
CA LEU A 116 -1.34 -12.03 13.24
C LEU A 116 -1.11 -12.18 11.73
N GLN A 117 0.03 -12.74 11.32
CA GLN A 117 0.31 -13.01 9.91
C GLN A 117 -0.65 -14.04 9.31
N ARG A 118 -1.00 -15.09 10.07
CA ARG A 118 -2.01 -16.08 9.62
C ARG A 118 -3.37 -15.43 9.38
N GLU A 119 -3.77 -14.49 10.24
CA GLU A 119 -5.02 -13.73 10.06
C GLU A 119 -4.99 -12.91 8.76
N VAL A 120 -3.91 -12.16 8.53
CA VAL A 120 -3.69 -11.40 7.28
C VAL A 120 -3.78 -12.32 6.05
N VAL A 121 -3.07 -13.44 6.06
CA VAL A 121 -3.08 -14.41 4.95
C VAL A 121 -4.49 -14.97 4.72
N ASN A 122 -5.26 -15.23 5.77
CA ASN A 122 -6.63 -15.73 5.65
C ASN A 122 -7.56 -14.70 4.99
N ILE A 123 -7.46 -13.41 5.35
CA ILE A 123 -8.25 -12.34 4.73
C ILE A 123 -7.91 -12.21 3.24
N VAL A 124 -6.62 -12.19 2.91
CA VAL A 124 -6.13 -12.08 1.53
C VAL A 124 -6.59 -13.27 0.68
N ARG A 125 -6.46 -14.50 1.20
CA ARG A 125 -6.92 -15.71 0.48
C ARG A 125 -8.43 -15.72 0.22
N LYS A 126 -9.23 -15.30 1.22
CA LYS A 126 -10.70 -15.24 1.07
C LYS A 126 -11.15 -14.17 0.09
N SER A 127 -10.44 -13.03 0.03
CA SER A 127 -10.78 -11.91 -0.86
C SER A 127 -10.25 -12.06 -2.28
N GLY A 128 -9.23 -12.91 -2.48
CA GLY A 128 -8.53 -13.05 -3.76
C GLY A 128 -7.57 -11.89 -4.06
N MET A 129 -7.28 -11.06 -3.06
CA MET A 129 -6.34 -9.94 -3.17
C MET A 129 -4.90 -10.45 -3.38
N ILE A 130 -4.08 -9.69 -4.10
CA ILE A 130 -2.63 -9.90 -4.15
C ILE A 130 -2.00 -9.19 -2.96
N LEU A 131 -1.04 -9.84 -2.30
CA LEU A 131 -0.31 -9.26 -1.18
C LEU A 131 1.20 -9.28 -1.44
N VAL A 132 1.85 -8.15 -1.18
CA VAL A 132 3.31 -8.03 -0.95
C VAL A 132 3.57 -7.71 0.51
N GLY A 133 4.56 -8.37 1.10
CA GLY A 133 4.88 -8.27 2.53
C GLY A 133 4.14 -9.33 3.37
N PRO A 134 3.93 -9.08 4.68
CA PRO A 134 4.27 -7.86 5.43
C PRO A 134 5.79 -7.69 5.64
N ASN A 135 6.19 -6.66 6.40
CA ASN A 135 7.59 -6.37 6.72
C ASN A 135 8.46 -6.23 5.46
N CYS A 136 8.10 -5.29 4.59
CA CYS A 136 8.85 -4.98 3.37
C CYS A 136 9.12 -3.48 3.27
N PHE A 137 10.00 -3.08 2.36
CA PHE A 137 10.25 -1.66 2.10
C PHE A 137 9.21 -1.00 1.20
N GLY A 138 8.33 -1.78 0.58
CA GLY A 138 7.33 -1.31 -0.39
C GLY A 138 7.61 -1.82 -1.80
N ILE A 139 7.11 -1.09 -2.82
CA ILE A 139 7.32 -1.43 -4.24
C ILE A 139 7.64 -0.20 -5.09
N ILE A 140 8.35 -0.42 -6.19
CA ILE A 140 8.52 0.55 -7.27
C ILE A 140 7.92 -0.05 -8.55
N SER A 141 7.23 0.78 -9.32
CA SER A 141 6.94 0.49 -10.73
C SER A 141 7.24 1.70 -11.60
N THR A 142 8.26 1.59 -12.44
CA THR A 142 8.66 2.64 -13.37
C THR A 142 7.67 2.83 -14.52
N ALA A 143 6.83 1.83 -14.83
CA ALA A 143 5.81 1.92 -15.87
C ALA A 143 4.75 3.00 -15.57
N CYS A 144 4.32 3.08 -14.31
CA CYS A 144 3.33 4.05 -13.83
C CYS A 144 3.94 5.16 -12.96
N SER A 145 5.27 5.25 -12.89
CA SER A 145 6.00 6.22 -12.07
C SER A 145 5.66 6.11 -10.57
N LEU A 146 5.37 4.89 -10.10
CA LEU A 146 5.06 4.62 -8.71
C LEU A 146 6.34 4.38 -7.91
N CYS A 147 6.62 5.24 -6.93
CA CYS A 147 7.65 5.03 -5.92
C CYS A 147 7.00 4.95 -4.54
N ALA A 148 6.55 3.74 -4.15
CA ALA A 148 5.88 3.49 -2.88
C ALA A 148 6.81 2.73 -1.93
N ILE A 149 8.00 3.27 -1.70
CA ILE A 149 9.03 2.68 -0.83
C ILE A 149 9.55 3.68 0.21
N MET A 150 10.08 3.15 1.31
CA MET A 150 10.71 3.98 2.35
C MET A 150 12.04 4.63 1.93
N PRO A 151 13.03 3.93 1.36
CA PRO A 151 14.26 4.59 0.93
C PRO A 151 14.01 5.50 -0.29
N PRO A 152 14.72 6.64 -0.43
CA PRO A 152 14.55 7.55 -1.55
C PRO A 152 15.27 7.01 -2.80
N LEU A 153 14.61 6.09 -3.52
CA LEU A 153 15.13 5.47 -4.73
C LEU A 153 14.16 5.69 -5.90
N PHE A 154 14.63 6.35 -6.96
CA PHE A 154 13.85 6.70 -8.15
C PHE A 154 14.59 6.19 -9.39
N PRO A 155 14.46 4.89 -9.73
CA PRO A 155 15.17 4.33 -10.88
C PRO A 155 14.54 4.81 -12.19
N GLU A 156 15.38 5.00 -13.21
CA GLU A 156 14.92 5.26 -14.57
C GLU A 156 14.16 4.05 -15.13
N PRO A 157 13.17 4.26 -16.02
CA PRO A 157 12.49 3.17 -16.71
C PRO A 157 13.47 2.28 -17.48
N GLY A 158 13.24 0.96 -17.42
CA GLY A 158 14.10 -0.02 -18.07
C GLY A 158 13.48 -1.42 -18.08
N PRO A 159 14.13 -2.38 -18.76
CA PRO A 159 13.60 -3.74 -18.95
C PRO A 159 13.87 -4.68 -17.76
N PHE A 160 14.55 -4.19 -16.71
CA PHE A 160 14.96 -5.01 -15.57
C PHE A 160 13.97 -4.90 -14.41
N ALA A 161 13.68 -6.05 -13.80
CA ALA A 161 12.95 -6.14 -12.53
C ALA A 161 13.87 -6.78 -11.48
N VAL A 162 13.81 -6.28 -10.25
CA VAL A 162 14.57 -6.78 -9.09
C VAL A 162 13.58 -7.16 -8.00
N VAL A 163 13.76 -8.35 -7.41
CA VAL A 163 12.95 -8.89 -6.32
C VAL A 163 13.85 -9.22 -5.15
#